data_AF-A0A920TNC7-F1
#
_entry.id   AF-A0A920TNC7-F1
#
_cell.length_a   1.000
_cell.length_b   1.000
_cell.length_c   1.000
_cell.angle_alpha   90.00
_cell.angle_beta   90.00
_cell.angle_gamma   90.00
#
_symmetry.space_group_name_H-M   'P 1'
#
loop_
_entity.id
_entity.type
_entity.pdbx_description
1 polymer ?
#
loop_
_entity_poly.entity_id
_entity_poly.type
_entity_poly.pdbx_seq_one_letter_code
_entity_poly.pdbx_strand_id
1 'polypeptide(L)'
;MTTEGQDDSSKEEFTNRINKQKGRISSEFIEETKYLSQSQKDSWNENGFILIPNFYPKSKCEEINQTVIDIVRSMVDNSEEFNHAYIDDGHIGIREMKPPIKIENIEDEMSKVFRLHQKGIFNEFIKREDLLDMLQDILGENIDCFLSQFIFKNPGAWGQPWHQDSSYFPFDRAPQVGAWLATSPATEENGCLVILPGSHKEPFMNTFQMIDQDQTTAILK
;
A
#
# COMPACT_ATOMS: atom_id res chain seq x y z
N MET A 1 31.86 -24.58 3.23
CA MET A 1 30.44 -24.93 3.48
C MET A 1 29.64 -24.34 2.34
N THR A 2 29.06 -25.22 1.54
CA THR A 2 28.35 -24.95 0.29
C THR A 2 27.03 -24.22 0.57
N THR A 3 26.75 -23.22 -0.25
CA THR A 3 25.47 -22.54 -0.38
C THR A 3 24.37 -23.55 -0.67
N GLU A 4 23.54 -23.86 0.33
CA GLU A 4 22.31 -24.63 0.15
C GLU A 4 21.35 -23.85 -0.76
N GLY A 5 20.81 -24.54 -1.76
CA GLY A 5 19.97 -23.99 -2.81
C GLY A 5 18.72 -23.34 -2.25
N GLN A 6 18.49 -22.09 -2.66
CA GLN A 6 17.15 -21.52 -2.63
C GLN A 6 16.30 -22.35 -3.60
N ASP A 7 15.24 -22.95 -3.07
CA ASP A 7 14.29 -23.80 -3.77
C ASP A 7 13.64 -23.06 -4.96
N ASP A 8 14.14 -23.32 -6.17
CA ASP A 8 13.63 -22.76 -7.43
C ASP A 8 12.15 -23.13 -7.68
N SER A 9 11.64 -24.20 -7.05
CA SER A 9 10.23 -24.59 -7.20
C SER A 9 9.26 -23.56 -6.61
N SER A 10 9.64 -22.89 -5.52
CA SER A 10 8.82 -21.87 -4.85
C SER A 10 8.69 -20.58 -5.68
N LYS A 11 9.76 -20.19 -6.38
CA LYS A 11 9.78 -19.03 -7.29
C LYS A 11 8.99 -19.31 -8.56
N GLU A 12 9.11 -20.53 -9.10
CA GLU A 12 8.35 -20.97 -10.26
C GLU A 12 6.86 -21.06 -9.93
N GLU A 13 6.50 -21.62 -8.78
CA GLU A 13 5.11 -21.68 -8.31
C GLU A 13 4.51 -20.28 -8.13
N PHE A 14 5.22 -19.36 -7.46
CA PHE A 14 4.78 -17.98 -7.30
C PHE A 14 4.57 -17.29 -8.65
N THR A 15 5.56 -17.39 -9.55
CA THR A 15 5.48 -16.82 -10.90
C THR A 15 4.29 -17.37 -11.67
N ASN A 16 4.05 -18.68 -11.58
CA ASN A 16 2.90 -19.33 -12.21
C ASN A 16 1.57 -18.84 -11.63
N ARG A 17 1.48 -18.61 -10.31
CA ARG A 17 0.28 -18.03 -9.67
C ARG A 17 0.01 -16.61 -10.14
N ILE A 18 1.05 -15.77 -10.27
CA ILE A 18 0.94 -14.41 -10.81
C ILE A 18 0.45 -14.45 -12.26
N ASN A 19 1.07 -15.29 -13.10
CA ASN A 19 0.70 -15.41 -14.51
C ASN A 19 -0.74 -15.89 -14.72
N LYS A 20 -1.25 -16.75 -13.82
CA LYS A 20 -2.65 -17.20 -13.84
C LYS A 20 -3.67 -16.09 -13.54
N GLN A 21 -3.24 -14.95 -13.00
CA GLN A 21 -4.14 -13.81 -12.78
C GLN A 21 -4.44 -13.03 -14.07
N LYS A 22 -3.62 -13.18 -15.12
CA LYS A 22 -3.77 -12.42 -16.36
C LYS A 22 -5.17 -12.60 -16.96
N GLY A 23 -5.81 -11.48 -17.28
CA GLY A 23 -7.14 -11.48 -17.86
C GLY A 23 -8.29 -11.66 -16.86
N ARG A 24 -8.01 -11.89 -15.57
CA ARG A 24 -9.03 -11.87 -14.52
C ARG A 24 -9.53 -10.44 -14.34
N ILE A 25 -10.83 -10.27 -14.16
CA ILE A 25 -11.46 -8.99 -13.84
C ILE A 25 -11.92 -9.07 -12.38
N SER A 26 -11.58 -8.06 -11.58
CA SER A 26 -12.00 -7.96 -10.18
C SER A 26 -13.21 -7.04 -10.07
N SER A 27 -14.36 -7.47 -10.59
CA SER A 27 -15.59 -6.67 -10.56
C SER A 27 -16.68 -7.38 -9.76
N GLU A 28 -16.56 -7.32 -8.43
CA GLU A 28 -17.72 -7.55 -7.58
C GLU A 28 -18.47 -6.22 -7.44
N PHE A 29 -19.76 -6.27 -7.75
CA PHE A 29 -20.64 -5.12 -7.70
C PHE A 29 -21.38 -5.12 -6.37
N ILE A 30 -21.32 -4.01 -5.63
CA ILE A 30 -22.00 -3.88 -4.35
C ILE A 30 -23.45 -3.46 -4.60
N GLU A 31 -24.40 -4.38 -4.39
CA GLU A 31 -25.83 -4.12 -4.55
C GLU A 31 -26.42 -3.42 -3.32
N GLU A 32 -26.15 -3.97 -2.14
CA GLU A 32 -26.65 -3.50 -0.85
C GLU A 32 -25.50 -3.08 0.07
N THR A 33 -25.74 -2.08 0.92
CA THR A 33 -24.77 -1.57 1.90
C THR A 33 -25.45 -1.34 3.24
N LYS A 34 -24.74 -1.64 4.33
CA LYS A 34 -25.19 -1.35 5.69
C LYS A 34 -24.60 -0.05 6.22
N TYR A 35 -23.38 0.28 5.82
CA TYR A 35 -22.55 1.33 6.38
C TYR A 35 -22.15 2.40 5.37
N LEU A 36 -21.83 1.99 4.13
CA LEU A 36 -21.53 2.92 3.05
C LEU A 36 -22.78 3.71 2.66
N SER A 37 -22.61 5.01 2.49
CA SER A 37 -23.63 5.85 1.88
C SER A 37 -23.85 5.46 0.41
N GLN A 38 -24.98 5.85 -0.15
CA GLN A 38 -25.26 5.61 -1.56
C GLN A 38 -24.18 6.21 -2.48
N SER A 39 -23.68 7.42 -2.18
CA SER A 39 -22.62 8.05 -2.98
C SER A 39 -21.27 7.34 -2.87
N GLN A 40 -20.95 6.76 -1.71
CA GLN A 40 -19.75 5.94 -1.54
C GLN A 40 -19.87 4.62 -2.30
N LYS A 41 -21.04 3.97 -2.23
CA LYS A 41 -21.34 2.77 -3.01
C LYS A 41 -21.21 3.02 -4.51
N ASP A 42 -21.80 4.12 -4.99
CA ASP A 42 -21.74 4.50 -6.41
C ASP A 42 -20.28 4.77 -6.82
N SER A 43 -19.52 5.53 -6.02
CA SER A 43 -18.10 5.77 -6.29
C SER A 43 -17.28 4.48 -6.34
N TRP A 44 -17.50 3.55 -5.41
CA TRP A 44 -16.81 2.26 -5.43
C TRP A 44 -17.13 1.46 -6.69
N ASN A 45 -18.42 1.28 -7.00
CA ASN A 45 -18.86 0.49 -8.14
C ASN A 45 -18.46 1.13 -9.48
N GLU A 46 -18.53 2.46 -9.60
CA GLU A 46 -18.23 3.17 -10.83
C GLU A 46 -16.73 3.36 -11.03
N ASN A 47 -16.05 3.86 -10.00
CA ASN A 47 -14.68 4.38 -10.08
C ASN A 47 -13.62 3.47 -9.44
N GLY A 48 -14.01 2.53 -8.57
CA GLY A 48 -13.09 1.60 -7.91
C GLY A 48 -12.40 2.17 -6.66
N PHE A 49 -12.85 3.32 -6.16
CA PHE A 49 -12.34 3.91 -4.93
C PHE A 49 -13.41 4.76 -4.22
N ILE A 50 -13.17 5.03 -2.94
CA ILE A 50 -13.94 5.97 -2.12
C ILE A 50 -12.96 6.98 -1.52
N LEU A 51 -13.24 8.27 -1.68
CA LEU A 51 -12.49 9.35 -1.02
C LEU A 51 -13.21 9.78 0.26
N ILE A 52 -12.49 9.81 1.38
CA ILE A 52 -13.05 10.18 2.68
C ILE A 52 -12.22 11.32 3.28
N PRO A 53 -12.68 12.58 3.13
CA PRO A 53 -11.97 13.72 3.67
C PRO A 53 -12.03 13.70 5.21
N ASN A 54 -10.94 14.13 5.85
CA ASN A 54 -10.85 14.24 7.31
C ASN A 54 -11.13 12.93 8.07
N PHE A 55 -10.77 11.78 7.49
CA PHE A 55 -11.05 10.46 8.06
C PHE A 55 -10.35 10.19 9.40
N TYR A 56 -9.17 10.79 9.63
CA TYR A 56 -8.43 10.62 10.88
C TYR A 56 -7.97 11.97 11.43
N PRO A 57 -8.04 12.19 12.76
CA PRO A 57 -7.62 13.44 13.36
C PRO A 57 -6.15 13.75 13.04
N LYS A 58 -5.86 15.01 12.76
CA LYS A 58 -4.49 15.47 12.45
C LYS A 58 -3.48 15.06 13.52
N SER A 59 -3.84 15.16 14.81
CA SER A 59 -2.98 14.74 15.92
C SER A 59 -2.62 13.26 15.87
N LYS A 60 -3.53 12.41 15.41
CA LYS A 60 -3.26 10.98 15.23
C LYS A 60 -2.43 10.69 13.99
N CYS A 61 -2.57 11.47 12.92
CA CYS A 61 -1.66 11.42 11.78
C CYS A 61 -0.22 11.82 12.18
N GLU A 62 -0.08 12.86 13.01
CA GLU A 62 1.21 13.28 13.58
C GLU A 62 1.82 12.18 14.47
N GLU A 63 1.01 11.52 15.30
CA GLU A 63 1.43 10.37 16.11
C GLU A 63 1.90 9.19 15.25
N ILE A 64 1.21 8.87 14.14
CA ILE A 64 1.66 7.87 13.16
C ILE A 64 3.03 8.24 12.59
N ASN A 65 3.19 9.50 12.15
CA ASN A 65 4.43 9.98 11.54
C ASN A 65 5.60 9.89 12.53
N GLN A 66 5.40 10.30 13.78
CA GLN A 66 6.43 10.21 14.80
C GLN A 66 6.76 8.74 15.12
N THR A 67 5.74 7.88 15.25
CA THR A 67 5.95 6.46 15.55
C THR A 67 6.79 5.77 14.48
N VAL A 68 6.54 6.04 13.19
CA VAL A 68 7.35 5.43 12.13
C VAL A 68 8.79 5.96 12.12
N ILE A 69 9.00 7.24 12.44
CA ILE A 69 10.35 7.82 12.59
C ILE A 69 11.10 7.13 13.73
N ASP A 70 10.45 6.92 14.87
CA ASP A 70 11.06 6.25 16.03
C ASP A 70 11.41 4.79 15.70
N ILE A 71 10.54 4.08 14.97
CA ILE A 71 10.82 2.73 14.46
C ILE A 71 12.04 2.73 13.55
N VAL A 72 12.12 3.66 12.59
CA VAL A 72 13.26 3.76 11.66
C VAL A 72 14.57 4.00 12.41
N ARG A 73 14.57 4.95 13.35
CA ARG A 73 15.77 5.29 14.13
C ARG A 73 16.24 4.12 14.98
N SER A 74 15.34 3.48 15.73
CA SER A 74 15.66 2.28 16.50
C SER A 74 16.22 1.17 15.61
N MET A 75 15.57 0.91 14.48
CA MET A 75 15.93 -0.17 13.56
C MET A 75 17.33 0.02 12.95
N VAL A 76 17.71 1.25 12.65
CA VAL A 76 19.03 1.57 12.06
C VAL A 76 20.11 1.66 13.13
N ASP A 77 19.83 2.21 14.31
CA ASP A 77 20.78 2.24 15.43
C ASP A 77 21.16 0.84 15.91
N ASN A 78 20.22 -0.13 15.79
CA ASN A 78 20.46 -1.54 16.08
C ASN A 78 21.28 -2.26 14.99
N SER A 79 21.60 -1.59 13.88
CA SER A 79 22.40 -2.17 12.80
C SER A 79 23.86 -1.71 12.88
N GLU A 80 24.79 -2.65 12.82
CA GLU A 80 26.23 -2.35 12.91
C GLU A 80 26.81 -1.76 11.61
N GLU A 81 26.14 -1.97 10.47
CA GLU A 81 26.60 -1.55 9.14
C GLU A 81 25.46 -1.04 8.25
N PHE A 82 25.82 -0.25 7.24
CA PHE A 82 24.88 0.21 6.22
C PHE A 82 24.26 -0.97 5.46
N ASN A 83 22.93 -1.01 5.45
CA ASN A 83 22.14 -1.98 4.70
C ASN A 83 21.06 -1.27 3.86
N HIS A 84 20.60 -1.94 2.79
CA HIS A 84 19.45 -1.45 2.03
C HIS A 84 18.12 -1.85 2.68
N ALA A 85 18.10 -3.01 3.35
CA ALA A 85 16.95 -3.53 4.06
C ALA A 85 17.33 -3.79 5.52
N TYR A 86 16.39 -3.46 6.42
CA TYR A 86 16.54 -3.61 7.85
C TYR A 86 15.36 -4.42 8.38
N ILE A 87 15.62 -5.26 9.38
CA ILE A 87 14.59 -6.06 10.04
C ILE A 87 14.78 -5.86 11.54
N ASP A 88 13.77 -5.31 12.19
CA ASP A 88 13.76 -5.13 13.64
C ASP A 88 12.33 -5.23 14.16
N ASP A 89 12.16 -5.91 15.29
CA ASP A 89 10.89 -6.09 16.01
C ASP A 89 9.66 -6.40 15.11
N GLY A 90 9.88 -7.26 14.11
CA GLY A 90 8.88 -7.72 13.13
C GLY A 90 8.63 -6.77 11.94
N HIS A 91 9.19 -5.57 11.96
CA HIS A 91 9.11 -4.59 10.88
C HIS A 91 10.21 -4.81 9.84
N ILE A 92 9.96 -4.32 8.63
CA ILE A 92 10.96 -4.32 7.54
C ILE A 92 11.10 -2.90 7.03
N GLY A 93 12.26 -2.29 7.21
CA GLY A 93 12.60 -0.98 6.66
C GLY A 93 13.39 -1.11 5.37
N ILE A 94 13.02 -0.35 4.34
CA ILE A 94 13.72 -0.31 3.05
C ILE A 94 14.20 1.12 2.82
N ARG A 95 15.52 1.29 2.60
CA ARG A 95 16.12 2.56 2.20
C ARG A 95 15.88 2.85 0.73
N GLU A 96 15.96 4.11 0.34
CA GLU A 96 15.95 4.52 -1.06
C GLU A 96 17.16 3.94 -1.82
N MET A 97 16.93 3.49 -3.06
CA MET A 97 18.01 3.03 -3.94
C MET A 97 18.91 4.17 -4.40
N LYS A 98 18.32 5.36 -4.53
CA LYS A 98 19.02 6.60 -4.90
C LYS A 98 18.66 7.66 -3.85
N PRO A 99 19.43 7.76 -2.76
CA PRO A 99 19.12 8.70 -1.70
C PRO A 99 19.18 10.15 -2.21
N PRO A 100 18.44 11.07 -1.56
CA PRO A 100 18.45 12.48 -1.93
C PRO A 100 19.83 13.12 -1.72
N ILE A 101 20.06 14.25 -2.40
CA ILE A 101 21.34 14.99 -2.34
C ILE A 101 21.59 15.55 -0.94
N LYS A 102 20.52 15.84 -0.19
CA LYS A 102 20.58 16.39 1.16
C LYS A 102 19.89 15.43 2.12
N ILE A 103 20.64 14.96 3.10
CA ILE A 103 20.20 14.04 4.15
C ILE A 103 20.56 14.70 5.47
N GLU A 104 19.57 14.89 6.34
CA GLU A 104 19.79 15.40 7.69
C GLU A 104 19.58 14.29 8.72
N ASN A 105 18.60 13.42 8.48
CA ASN A 105 18.24 12.31 9.35
C ASN A 105 18.07 11.02 8.56
N ILE A 106 18.05 9.89 9.27
CA ILE A 106 17.93 8.57 8.65
C ILE A 106 16.61 8.39 7.88
N GLU A 107 15.51 8.96 8.39
CA GLU A 107 14.21 8.94 7.73
C GLU A 107 14.21 9.62 6.35
N ASP A 108 15.16 10.53 6.06
CA ASP A 108 15.30 11.17 4.75
C ASP A 108 15.82 10.20 3.67
N GLU A 109 16.42 9.08 4.09
CA GLU A 109 16.91 8.02 3.21
C GLU A 109 15.96 6.82 3.15
N MET A 110 14.84 6.83 3.88
CA MET A 110 13.91 5.71 3.88
C MET A 110 12.94 5.80 2.71
N SER A 111 12.58 4.65 2.15
CA SER A 111 11.54 4.51 1.12
C SER A 111 10.25 3.98 1.73
N LYS A 112 10.34 2.87 2.47
CA LYS A 112 9.18 2.18 3.02
C LYS A 112 9.47 1.50 4.34
N VAL A 113 8.45 1.39 5.18
CA VAL A 113 8.45 0.49 6.35
C VAL A 113 7.22 -0.40 6.30
N PHE A 114 7.41 -1.71 6.37
CA PHE A 114 6.36 -2.72 6.25
C PHE A 114 6.00 -3.34 7.61
N ARG A 115 4.84 -4.01 7.64
CA ARG A 115 4.34 -4.81 8.79
C ARG A 115 4.09 -3.99 10.06
N LEU A 116 3.72 -2.73 9.90
CA LEU A 116 3.38 -1.80 10.98
C LEU A 116 2.08 -2.16 11.71
N HIS A 117 1.09 -2.75 11.02
CA HIS A 117 -0.25 -3.03 11.54
C HIS A 117 -0.32 -3.96 12.76
N GLN A 118 0.78 -4.60 13.15
CA GLN A 118 0.80 -5.62 14.20
C GLN A 118 0.61 -5.05 15.61
N LYS A 119 1.03 -3.81 15.88
CA LYS A 119 1.00 -3.21 17.23
C LYS A 119 0.85 -1.68 17.21
N GLY A 120 0.60 -1.12 18.40
CA GLY A 120 0.53 0.33 18.64
C GLY A 120 -0.55 1.03 17.81
N ILE A 121 -0.31 2.32 17.50
CA ILE A 121 -1.27 3.16 16.77
C ILE A 121 -1.69 2.59 15.41
N PHE A 122 -0.83 1.81 14.75
CA PHE A 122 -1.19 1.17 13.48
C PHE A 122 -2.19 0.03 13.68
N ASN A 123 -2.03 -0.77 14.73
CA ASN A 123 -3.01 -1.82 15.08
C ASN A 123 -4.35 -1.22 15.52
N GLU A 124 -4.28 -0.14 16.31
CA GLU A 124 -5.46 0.62 16.70
C GLU A 124 -6.19 1.17 15.48
N PHE A 125 -5.47 1.76 14.52
CA PHE A 125 -6.04 2.31 13.29
C PHE A 125 -6.75 1.24 12.45
N ILE A 126 -6.11 0.09 12.19
CA ILE A 126 -6.72 -0.96 11.34
C ILE A 126 -7.91 -1.66 12.02
N LYS A 127 -8.07 -1.50 13.33
CA LYS A 127 -9.18 -2.07 14.12
C LYS A 127 -10.30 -1.08 14.40
N ARG A 128 -10.23 0.15 13.89
CA ARG A 128 -11.30 1.13 14.08
C ARG A 128 -12.60 0.64 13.46
N GLU A 129 -13.69 0.77 14.20
CA GLU A 129 -15.02 0.36 13.75
C GLU A 129 -15.44 1.10 12.48
N ASP A 130 -15.21 2.41 12.42
CA ASP A 130 -15.58 3.20 11.23
C ASP A 130 -14.84 2.77 9.95
N LEU A 131 -13.60 2.29 10.05
CA LEU A 131 -12.88 1.68 8.93
C LEU A 131 -13.44 0.29 8.59
N LEU A 132 -13.58 -0.57 9.60
CA LEU A 132 -14.00 -1.95 9.42
C LEU A 132 -15.44 -2.07 8.91
N ASP A 133 -16.34 -1.20 9.35
CA ASP A 133 -17.73 -1.14 8.91
C ASP A 133 -17.81 -0.85 7.39
N MET A 134 -17.04 0.12 6.90
CA MET A 134 -16.98 0.41 5.46
C MET A 134 -16.35 -0.75 4.67
N LEU A 135 -15.29 -1.35 5.20
CA LEU A 135 -14.65 -2.50 4.57
C LEU A 135 -15.56 -3.73 4.57
N GLN A 136 -16.43 -3.90 5.56
CA GLN A 136 -17.36 -5.03 5.65
C GLN A 136 -18.38 -5.01 4.51
N ASP A 137 -18.87 -3.83 4.11
CA ASP A 137 -19.76 -3.73 2.94
C ASP A 137 -19.06 -4.11 1.62
N ILE A 138 -17.72 -4.04 1.57
CA ILE A 138 -16.92 -4.32 0.37
C ILE A 138 -16.40 -5.77 0.36
N LEU A 139 -15.89 -6.25 1.51
CA LEU A 139 -15.17 -7.51 1.65
C LEU A 139 -16.01 -8.61 2.32
N GLY A 140 -17.15 -8.25 2.91
CA GLY A 140 -17.91 -9.11 3.80
C GLY A 140 -17.30 -9.21 5.21
N GLU A 141 -17.79 -10.18 5.97
CA GLU A 141 -17.34 -10.42 7.35
C GLU A 141 -15.99 -11.16 7.39
N ASN A 142 -15.24 -11.01 8.49
CA ASN A 142 -13.91 -11.61 8.72
C ASN A 142 -12.80 -11.01 7.83
N ILE A 143 -12.54 -9.73 8.05
CA ILE A 143 -11.51 -8.97 7.35
C ILE A 143 -10.13 -9.27 7.96
N ASP A 144 -9.13 -9.50 7.11
CA ASP A 144 -7.72 -9.65 7.51
C ASP A 144 -6.84 -8.58 6.85
N CYS A 145 -5.80 -8.14 7.56
CA CYS A 145 -4.80 -7.20 7.06
C CYS A 145 -3.48 -7.95 6.82
N PHE A 146 -3.29 -8.46 5.60
CA PHE A 146 -2.10 -9.25 5.27
C PHE A 146 -0.84 -8.39 5.06
N LEU A 147 -1.00 -7.11 4.76
CA LEU A 147 0.10 -6.19 4.48
C LEU A 147 -0.25 -4.77 4.94
N SER A 148 0.74 -4.09 5.52
CA SER A 148 0.71 -2.65 5.74
C SER A 148 2.07 -2.07 5.39
N GLN A 149 2.07 -0.86 4.82
CA GLN A 149 3.29 -0.12 4.53
C GLN A 149 3.10 1.35 4.86
N PHE A 150 4.13 1.98 5.41
CA PHE A 150 4.29 3.44 5.40
C PHE A 150 5.26 3.78 4.27
N ILE A 151 4.88 4.73 3.41
CA ILE A 151 5.66 5.12 2.23
C ILE A 151 6.20 6.52 2.46
N PHE A 152 7.51 6.66 2.48
CA PHE A 152 8.19 7.94 2.54
C PHE A 152 8.22 8.55 1.13
N LYS A 153 7.82 9.82 1.04
CA LYS A 153 7.83 10.62 -0.20
C LYS A 153 8.85 11.75 -0.06
N ASN A 154 10.09 11.36 0.23
CA ASN A 154 11.18 12.31 0.42
C ASN A 154 11.50 13.05 -0.89
N PRO A 155 12.00 14.29 -0.85
CA PRO A 155 12.34 15.05 -2.05
C PRO A 155 13.28 14.28 -2.99
N GLY A 156 12.87 14.10 -4.26
CA GLY A 156 13.65 13.34 -5.24
C GLY A 156 13.52 11.82 -5.15
N ALA A 157 12.70 11.30 -4.22
CA ALA A 157 12.33 9.89 -4.20
C ALA A 157 11.60 9.49 -5.49
N TRP A 158 11.71 8.21 -5.84
CA TRP A 158 11.10 7.71 -7.07
C TRP A 158 9.57 7.62 -6.95
N GLY A 159 8.89 7.94 -8.05
CA GLY A 159 7.48 7.62 -8.20
C GLY A 159 7.25 6.11 -8.31
N GLN A 160 5.99 5.70 -8.17
CA GLN A 160 5.60 4.34 -8.54
C GLN A 160 4.97 4.39 -9.93
N PRO A 161 5.39 3.52 -10.86
CA PRO A 161 4.76 3.44 -12.17
C PRO A 161 3.31 2.95 -12.03
N TRP A 162 2.51 3.12 -13.07
CA TRP A 162 1.17 2.53 -13.12
C TRP A 162 1.20 1.03 -12.85
N HIS A 163 0.33 0.57 -11.95
CA HIS A 163 0.20 -0.83 -11.60
C HIS A 163 -1.20 -1.13 -11.04
N GLN A 164 -1.53 -2.42 -10.97
CA GLN A 164 -2.67 -2.95 -10.22
C GLN A 164 -2.11 -3.76 -9.07
N ASP A 165 -2.44 -3.41 -7.83
CA ASP A 165 -1.87 -4.06 -6.63
C ASP A 165 -2.13 -5.57 -6.62
N SER A 166 -3.34 -6.00 -6.99
CA SER A 166 -3.70 -7.42 -7.05
C SER A 166 -2.83 -8.24 -8.00
N SER A 167 -2.19 -7.60 -8.99
CA SER A 167 -1.22 -8.30 -9.86
C SER A 167 0.01 -8.79 -9.10
N TYR A 168 0.34 -8.22 -7.93
CA TYR A 168 1.44 -8.68 -7.07
C TYR A 168 1.03 -9.74 -6.05
N PHE A 169 -0.26 -9.84 -5.72
CA PHE A 169 -0.77 -10.73 -4.66
C PHE A 169 -1.78 -11.72 -5.22
N PRO A 170 -1.38 -12.96 -5.55
CA PRO A 170 -2.25 -13.93 -6.21
C PRO A 170 -3.15 -14.66 -5.19
N PHE A 171 -3.99 -13.90 -4.50
CA PHE A 171 -5.04 -14.45 -3.65
C PHE A 171 -6.21 -14.97 -4.49
N ASP A 172 -6.77 -16.07 -4.03
CA ASP A 172 -7.94 -16.73 -4.59
C ASP A 172 -9.22 -15.92 -4.36
N ARG A 173 -9.24 -15.06 -3.34
CA ARG A 173 -10.35 -14.13 -3.06
C ARG A 173 -10.13 -12.74 -3.66
N ALA A 174 -11.23 -12.13 -4.07
CA ALA A 174 -11.35 -10.76 -4.56
C ALA A 174 -12.62 -10.13 -3.96
N PRO A 175 -12.72 -8.79 -3.88
CA PRO A 175 -11.64 -7.84 -4.16
C PRO A 175 -10.55 -7.88 -3.08
N GLN A 176 -9.36 -7.38 -3.42
CA GLN A 176 -8.35 -6.97 -2.44
C GLN A 176 -8.45 -5.45 -2.31
N VAL A 177 -8.52 -4.94 -1.08
CA VAL A 177 -8.77 -3.52 -0.84
C VAL A 177 -7.56 -2.88 -0.17
N GLY A 178 -7.08 -1.77 -0.73
CA GLY A 178 -6.10 -0.90 -0.11
C GLY A 178 -6.78 0.25 0.63
N ALA A 179 -6.52 0.39 1.93
CA ALA A 179 -6.88 1.58 2.69
C ALA A 179 -5.65 2.51 2.77
N TRP A 180 -5.70 3.64 2.07
CA TRP A 180 -4.61 4.62 2.04
C TRP A 180 -4.97 5.87 2.85
N LEU A 181 -4.13 6.20 3.83
CA LEU A 181 -4.30 7.38 4.68
C LEU A 181 -3.19 8.39 4.41
N ALA A 182 -3.57 9.60 3.99
CA ALA A 182 -2.66 10.75 3.98
C ALA A 182 -2.36 11.19 5.43
N THR A 183 -1.17 10.89 5.94
CA THR A 183 -0.72 11.34 7.27
C THR A 183 0.01 12.69 7.24
N SER A 184 0.30 13.19 6.04
CA SER A 184 0.83 14.52 5.74
C SER A 184 0.10 15.08 4.50
N PRO A 185 0.19 16.39 4.19
CA PRO A 185 -0.42 16.93 2.98
C PRO A 185 0.08 16.18 1.75
N ALA A 186 -0.83 15.64 0.94
CA ALA A 186 -0.51 14.95 -0.30
C ALA A 186 -0.90 15.85 -1.47
N THR A 187 0.08 16.34 -2.21
CA THR A 187 -0.08 17.26 -3.34
C THR A 187 0.53 16.67 -4.60
N GLU A 188 0.15 17.21 -5.76
CA GLU A 188 0.76 16.83 -7.04
C GLU A 188 2.29 17.01 -7.00
N GLU A 189 2.76 18.11 -6.39
CA GLU A 189 4.18 18.45 -6.28
C GLU A 189 4.98 17.48 -5.40
N ASN A 190 4.37 16.88 -4.37
CA ASN A 190 5.03 15.91 -3.50
C ASN A 190 4.68 14.45 -3.80
N GLY A 191 4.04 14.21 -4.95
CA GLY A 191 3.80 12.87 -5.47
C GLY A 191 2.65 12.15 -4.78
N CYS A 192 1.49 12.82 -4.65
CA CYS A 192 0.24 12.23 -4.17
C CYS A 192 -0.15 10.98 -4.97
N LEU A 193 -1.02 10.16 -4.36
CA LEU A 193 -1.59 9.01 -5.05
C LEU A 193 -2.43 9.46 -6.25
N VAL A 194 -2.31 8.74 -7.35
CA VAL A 194 -3.08 8.96 -8.57
C VAL A 194 -3.79 7.64 -8.90
N ILE A 195 -5.09 7.72 -9.16
CA ILE A 195 -5.94 6.57 -9.50
C ILE A 195 -6.61 6.84 -10.84
N LEU A 196 -6.66 5.85 -11.72
CA LEU A 196 -7.45 5.90 -12.95
C LEU A 196 -8.87 5.37 -12.66
N PRO A 197 -9.91 6.23 -12.61
CA PRO A 197 -11.26 5.80 -12.26
C PRO A 197 -11.80 4.73 -13.21
N GLY A 198 -12.41 3.68 -12.68
CA GLY A 198 -13.01 2.60 -13.44
C GLY A 198 -12.00 1.55 -13.93
N SER A 199 -10.69 1.76 -13.77
CA SER A 199 -9.65 0.83 -14.21
C SER A 199 -9.67 -0.53 -13.49
N HIS A 200 -10.38 -0.65 -12.36
CA HIS A 200 -10.60 -1.93 -11.67
C HIS A 200 -11.48 -2.91 -12.47
N LYS A 201 -12.24 -2.40 -13.44
CA LYS A 201 -13.06 -3.20 -14.37
C LYS A 201 -12.24 -3.73 -15.54
N GLU A 202 -11.02 -3.22 -15.73
CA GLU A 202 -10.13 -3.71 -16.77
C GLU A 202 -9.48 -5.04 -16.36
N PRO A 203 -9.21 -5.94 -17.31
CA PRO A 203 -8.53 -7.18 -17.02
C PRO A 203 -7.15 -6.93 -16.42
N PHE A 204 -6.72 -7.79 -15.50
CA PHE A 204 -5.37 -7.71 -14.95
C PHE A 204 -4.32 -7.80 -16.05
N MET A 205 -3.50 -6.75 -16.13
CA MET A 205 -2.37 -6.67 -17.04
C MET A 205 -1.12 -7.25 -16.38
N ASN A 206 -0.24 -7.84 -17.19
CA ASN A 206 1.07 -8.28 -16.70
C ASN A 206 1.87 -7.03 -16.27
N THR A 207 2.53 -7.10 -15.12
CA THR A 207 3.26 -5.98 -14.49
C THR A 207 4.20 -5.22 -15.44
N PHE A 208 4.83 -5.92 -16.40
CA PHE A 208 5.75 -5.33 -17.37
C PHE A 208 5.07 -4.56 -18.53
N GLN A 209 3.77 -4.72 -18.76
CA GLN A 209 3.04 -4.06 -19.86
C GLN A 209 2.45 -2.69 -19.46
N MET A 210 2.32 -2.42 -18.16
CA MET A 210 1.75 -1.16 -17.65
C MET A 210 2.69 0.04 -17.72
N ILE A 211 4.00 -0.20 -17.82
CA ILE A 211 5.03 0.85 -17.83
C ILE A 211 4.99 1.68 -19.13
N ASP A 212 4.27 1.20 -20.16
CA ASP A 212 4.32 1.73 -21.53
C ASP A 212 3.04 2.48 -21.96
N GLN A 213 2.06 2.70 -21.07
CA GLN A 213 0.80 3.35 -21.43
C GLN A 213 0.66 4.76 -20.83
N ASP A 214 0.78 5.75 -21.73
CA ASP A 214 0.49 7.16 -21.50
C ASP A 214 -1.04 7.36 -21.54
N GLN A 215 -1.71 7.26 -20.38
CA GLN A 215 -3.16 7.42 -20.25
C GLN A 215 -3.48 8.54 -19.25
N THR A 216 -4.30 9.48 -19.71
CA THR A 216 -4.78 10.69 -19.02
C THR A 216 -5.38 10.44 -17.63
N THR A 217 -5.01 11.28 -16.67
CA THR A 217 -5.20 11.11 -15.21
C THR A 217 -6.44 11.79 -14.65
N ALA A 218 -7.10 11.14 -13.69
CA ALA A 218 -7.84 11.83 -12.63
C ALA A 218 -6.93 11.95 -11.41
N ILE A 219 -6.80 13.16 -10.87
CA ILE A 219 -5.97 13.45 -9.69
C ILE A 219 -6.91 13.47 -8.49
N LEU A 220 -6.62 12.66 -7.46
CA LEU A 220 -7.31 12.77 -6.18
C LEU A 220 -6.80 14.03 -5.47
N LYS A 221 -7.70 15.00 -5.24
CA LYS A 221 -7.47 16.21 -4.43
C LYS A 221 -8.28 16.15 -3.16
#